data_AF-A0A522A4S6-F1
#
_entry.id   AF-A0A522A4S6-F1
#
_cell.length_a   1.000
_cell.length_b   1.000
_cell.length_c   1.000
_cell.angle_alpha   90.00
_cell.angle_beta   90.00
_cell.angle_gamma   90.00
#
_symmetry.space_group_name_H-M   'P 1'
#
loop_
_entity.id
_entity.type
_entity.pdbx_description
1 polymer ?
#
loop_
_entity_poly.entity_id
_entity_poly.type
_entity_poly.pdbx_seq_one_letter_code
_entity_poly.pdbx_strand_id
1 'polypeptide(L)'
;MHPITHEGRRGVIVRAFLQDAKTCEVVDCANDATRYPMGKVDAMGFFETFIPDRPEVFRYRLRIEKHNGEIRQFYDPYSFLPTLSQQDLYLFNEGTEHRIYQKLGAHVREMDGVPGVSFAVWAPNALRVSVVGDFCGWDGRYFQMRSLGNSGVWEIFIPGLQKGLIYKYEIVPLKGAMRLKTDPYGSYFEAPPNNASIVWNVEDYKWSDKKWMEKRAKTDWLKQPVLVYELHLGSWKRKPEDGNRPLTYRELAQDLVGYVKDMGFTHVEFMPLSEYPFTGSWGYQVTGFFAPTHRYGTPQDFMFLVDTLHQNGIGVILDWVPAHFPKDFFALAHFDGSHLYEHADPRQGEHQDWGTLIFNYNRPEVRCFLLGSAMTWLDRYHIDGLRVDAVASMLYLDYSRKEGQWIPNKYGGRENLEAIDFLRYANTTLHQYFPGVLMIAEESTAWGGVSKPAKENGLGFDLKWNMGWMHDTLEYFKKDPVHRKFHHNQLTFGMIYQNTEKFMMAFSHDEVVHGKGSML
;
A
#
# COMPACT_ATOMS: atom_id res chain seq x y z
N MET A 1 -32.70 -3.35 8.50
CA MET A 1 -34.17 -3.14 8.52
C MET A 1 -34.70 -3.06 7.09
N HIS A 2 -35.80 -3.74 6.77
CA HIS A 2 -36.37 -3.76 5.41
C HIS A 2 -37.88 -3.51 5.43
N PRO A 3 -38.42 -2.61 4.59
CA PRO A 3 -39.86 -2.48 4.40
C PRO A 3 -40.45 -3.76 3.79
N ILE A 4 -41.55 -4.25 4.37
CA ILE A 4 -42.24 -5.45 3.89
C ILE A 4 -43.75 -5.38 4.18
N THR A 5 -44.53 -6.13 3.42
CA THR A 5 -45.92 -6.47 3.77
C THR A 5 -45.95 -7.89 4.33
N HIS A 6 -46.34 -8.02 5.59
CA HIS A 6 -46.47 -9.31 6.27
C HIS A 6 -47.89 -9.46 6.79
N GLU A 7 -48.55 -10.57 6.45
CA GLU A 7 -49.95 -10.86 6.83
C GLU A 7 -50.92 -9.71 6.54
N GLY A 8 -50.76 -9.03 5.41
CA GLY A 8 -51.62 -7.92 4.98
C GLY A 8 -51.33 -6.58 5.65
N ARG A 9 -50.38 -6.50 6.58
CA ARG A 9 -49.93 -5.23 7.19
C ARG A 9 -48.60 -4.79 6.61
N ARG A 10 -48.50 -3.49 6.35
CA ARG A 10 -47.26 -2.87 5.87
C ARG A 10 -46.45 -2.40 7.07
N GLY A 11 -45.16 -2.70 7.09
CA GLY A 11 -44.27 -2.36 8.19
C GLY A 11 -42.81 -2.57 7.82
N VAL A 12 -41.96 -2.72 8.83
CA VAL A 12 -40.55 -3.03 8.65
C VAL A 12 -40.17 -4.30 9.39
N ILE A 13 -39.28 -5.08 8.80
CA ILE A 13 -38.67 -6.26 9.43
C ILE A 13 -37.21 -5.96 9.77
N VAL A 14 -36.82 -6.31 11.00
CA VAL A 14 -35.45 -6.20 11.47
C VAL A 14 -34.93 -7.60 11.73
N ARG A 15 -33.71 -7.88 11.27
CA ARG A 15 -33.02 -9.15 11.46
C ARG A 15 -31.64 -8.89 12.00
N ALA A 16 -31.17 -9.75 12.88
CA ALA A 16 -29.83 -9.66 13.45
C ALA A 16 -29.27 -11.07 13.67
N PHE A 17 -27.99 -11.25 13.36
CA PHE A 17 -27.27 -12.48 13.66
C PHE A 17 -26.30 -12.23 14.82
N LEU A 18 -26.59 -12.83 15.98
CA LEU A 18 -25.99 -12.54 17.28
C LEU A 18 -25.87 -13.84 18.09
N GLN A 19 -24.74 -14.54 17.97
CA GLN A 19 -24.58 -15.89 18.57
C GLN A 19 -24.66 -15.91 20.08
N ASP A 20 -24.01 -14.97 20.75
CA ASP A 20 -23.92 -14.94 22.21
C ASP A 20 -25.11 -14.25 22.90
N ALA A 21 -26.14 -13.86 22.13
CA ALA A 21 -27.34 -13.21 22.64
C ALA A 21 -28.37 -14.24 23.10
N LYS A 22 -28.80 -14.12 24.35
CA LYS A 22 -29.94 -14.82 24.94
C LYS A 22 -31.26 -14.17 24.50
N THR A 23 -31.32 -12.85 24.51
CA THR A 23 -32.46 -12.06 24.03
C THR A 23 -31.98 -10.90 23.18
N CYS A 24 -32.85 -10.41 22.29
CA CYS A 24 -32.56 -9.25 21.43
C CYS A 24 -33.82 -8.39 21.28
N GLU A 25 -33.66 -7.08 21.30
CA GLU A 25 -34.71 -6.08 21.13
C GLU A 25 -34.25 -4.98 20.17
N VAL A 26 -35.18 -4.46 19.36
CA VAL A 26 -34.97 -3.23 18.58
C VAL A 26 -35.40 -2.05 19.45
N VAL A 27 -34.49 -1.09 19.66
CA VAL A 27 -34.72 0.14 20.42
C VAL A 27 -34.79 1.32 19.47
N ASP A 28 -35.90 2.05 19.45
CA ASP A 28 -36.05 3.26 18.63
C ASP A 28 -35.17 4.40 19.17
N CYS A 29 -34.33 4.99 18.33
CA CYS A 29 -33.48 6.11 18.76
C CYS A 29 -34.27 7.41 19.00
N ALA A 30 -35.50 7.53 18.48
CA ALA A 30 -36.37 8.66 18.78
C ALA A 30 -36.99 8.59 20.19
N ASN A 31 -37.12 7.37 20.74
CA ASN A 31 -37.64 7.15 22.08
C ASN A 31 -37.12 5.81 22.64
N ASP A 32 -36.13 5.87 23.53
CA ASP A 32 -35.49 4.68 24.13
C ASP A 32 -36.44 3.78 24.96
N ALA A 33 -37.63 4.27 25.30
CA ALA A 33 -38.68 3.46 25.93
C ALA A 33 -39.43 2.57 24.91
N THR A 34 -39.42 2.92 23.63
CA THR A 34 -40.04 2.14 22.55
C THR A 34 -39.10 0.99 22.16
N ARG A 35 -39.47 -0.22 22.57
CA ARG A 35 -38.70 -1.45 22.32
C ARG A 35 -39.56 -2.52 21.68
N TYR A 36 -38.99 -3.22 20.71
CA TYR A 36 -39.64 -4.32 20.01
C TYR A 36 -38.82 -5.61 20.23
N PRO A 37 -39.32 -6.57 21.02
CA PRO A 37 -38.65 -7.85 21.20
C PRO A 37 -38.46 -8.58 19.87
N MET A 38 -37.31 -9.24 19.72
CA MET A 38 -37.01 -10.09 18.57
C MET A 38 -37.13 -11.56 18.95
N GLY A 39 -37.86 -12.32 18.13
CA GLY A 39 -37.95 -13.77 18.25
C GLY A 39 -36.65 -14.42 17.76
N LYS A 40 -36.16 -15.42 18.48
CA LYS A 40 -35.04 -16.25 18.03
C LYS A 40 -35.57 -17.28 17.03
N VAL A 41 -35.26 -17.07 15.74
CA VAL A 41 -35.73 -17.90 14.63
C VAL A 41 -34.82 -19.12 14.43
N ASP A 42 -33.53 -18.98 14.75
CA ASP A 42 -32.56 -20.08 14.65
C ASP A 42 -31.69 -20.18 15.93
N ALA A 43 -31.41 -21.41 16.35
CA ALA A 43 -30.58 -21.70 17.52
C ALA A 43 -29.17 -21.10 17.43
N MET A 44 -28.64 -20.94 16.20
CA MET A 44 -27.36 -20.30 15.88
C MET A 44 -27.35 -18.78 16.10
N GLY A 45 -28.39 -18.18 16.68
CA GLY A 45 -28.41 -16.77 17.05
C GLY A 45 -29.00 -15.86 15.98
N PHE A 46 -29.91 -16.36 15.14
CA PHE A 46 -30.64 -15.52 14.20
C PHE A 46 -31.93 -15.01 14.84
N PHE A 47 -32.07 -13.69 14.93
CA PHE A 47 -33.21 -13.00 15.53
C PHE A 47 -33.98 -12.21 14.47
N GLU A 48 -35.31 -12.18 14.60
CA GLU A 48 -36.20 -11.43 13.71
C GLU A 48 -37.34 -10.76 14.49
N THR A 49 -37.74 -9.57 14.07
CA THR A 49 -39.00 -8.94 14.50
C THR A 49 -39.63 -8.16 13.36
N PHE A 50 -40.96 -8.28 13.23
CA PHE A 50 -41.77 -7.46 12.34
C PHE A 50 -42.46 -6.36 13.15
N ILE A 51 -42.25 -5.11 12.74
CA ILE A 51 -42.83 -3.92 13.35
C ILE A 51 -43.95 -3.44 12.42
N PRO A 52 -45.23 -3.78 12.70
CA PRO A 52 -46.36 -3.42 11.85
C PRO A 52 -46.63 -1.91 11.91
N ASP A 53 -47.33 -1.41 10.90
CA ASP A 53 -47.89 -0.04 10.85
C ASP A 53 -46.82 1.08 10.90
N ARG A 54 -45.56 0.71 10.68
CA ARG A 54 -44.41 1.61 10.54
C ARG A 54 -43.69 1.31 9.23
N PRO A 55 -44.17 1.84 8.10
CA PRO A 55 -43.68 1.46 6.76
C PRO A 55 -42.33 2.08 6.40
N GLU A 56 -41.90 3.11 7.12
CA GLU A 56 -40.63 3.80 6.90
C GLU A 56 -39.53 3.26 7.80
N VAL A 57 -38.32 3.14 7.24
CA VAL A 57 -37.13 2.81 8.02
C VAL A 57 -36.82 3.93 8.99
N PHE A 58 -36.38 3.58 10.19
CA PHE A 58 -36.03 4.54 11.24
C PHE A 58 -34.72 4.14 11.90
N ARG A 59 -34.10 5.10 12.58
CA ARG A 59 -32.84 4.87 13.28
C ARG A 59 -33.09 4.07 14.56
N TYR A 60 -32.39 2.95 14.72
CA TYR A 60 -32.54 2.07 15.86
C TYR A 60 -31.19 1.60 16.40
N ARG A 61 -31.24 1.05 17.62
CA ARG A 61 -30.16 0.29 18.23
C ARG A 61 -30.66 -1.11 18.52
N LEU A 62 -29.76 -2.09 18.51
CA LEU A 62 -30.02 -3.42 19.03
C LEU A 62 -29.66 -3.42 20.51
N ARG A 63 -30.54 -3.98 21.34
CA ARG A 63 -30.29 -4.22 22.76
C ARG A 63 -30.32 -5.73 23.00
N ILE A 64 -29.21 -6.27 23.49
CA ILE A 64 -29.06 -7.71 23.74
C ILE A 64 -28.79 -7.98 25.21
N GLU A 65 -29.29 -9.11 25.70
CA GLU A 65 -28.84 -9.74 26.94
C GLU A 65 -28.02 -10.96 26.54
N LYS A 66 -26.78 -11.07 27.03
CA LYS A 66 -25.95 -12.26 26.83
C LYS A 66 -26.29 -13.35 27.85
N HIS A 67 -25.79 -14.56 27.62
CA HIS A 67 -25.98 -15.69 28.54
C HIS A 67 -25.38 -15.48 29.94
N ASN A 68 -24.36 -14.62 30.07
CA ASN A 68 -23.76 -14.23 31.36
C ASN A 68 -24.53 -13.09 32.07
N GLY A 69 -25.65 -12.62 31.53
CA GLY A 69 -26.45 -11.51 32.07
C GLY A 69 -25.98 -10.11 31.67
N GLU A 70 -24.88 -9.98 30.90
CA GLU A 70 -24.41 -8.70 30.38
C GLU A 70 -25.44 -8.13 29.39
N ILE A 71 -25.76 -6.84 29.55
CA ILE A 71 -26.66 -6.11 28.63
C ILE A 71 -25.84 -5.15 27.80
N ARG A 72 -25.97 -5.24 26.48
CA ARG A 72 -25.33 -4.31 25.54
C ARG A 72 -26.36 -3.65 24.66
N GLN A 73 -26.15 -2.38 24.35
CA GLN A 73 -26.96 -1.63 23.39
C GLN A 73 -26.04 -0.93 22.39
N PHE A 74 -26.23 -1.19 21.09
CA PHE A 74 -25.34 -0.71 20.03
C PHE A 74 -26.10 -0.48 18.72
N TYR A 75 -25.54 0.34 17.83
CA TYR A 75 -26.09 0.52 16.48
C TYR A 75 -25.86 -0.73 15.65
N ASP A 76 -26.85 -1.11 14.84
CA ASP A 76 -26.72 -2.22 13.90
C ASP A 76 -25.77 -1.84 12.74
N PRO A 77 -24.63 -2.54 12.53
CA PRO A 77 -23.74 -2.31 11.40
C PRO A 77 -24.45 -2.35 10.04
N TYR A 78 -25.50 -3.18 9.92
CA TYR A 78 -26.25 -3.36 8.68
C TYR A 78 -27.37 -2.32 8.48
N SER A 79 -27.47 -1.32 9.36
CA SER A 79 -28.40 -0.18 9.20
C SER A 79 -27.81 0.99 8.41
N PHE A 80 -26.49 1.01 8.19
CA PHE A 80 -25.80 2.08 7.47
C PHE A 80 -25.69 1.78 5.97
N LEU A 81 -25.84 2.81 5.14
CA LEU A 81 -25.63 2.73 3.70
C LEU A 81 -24.14 2.53 3.36
N PRO A 82 -23.81 2.06 2.14
CA PRO A 82 -22.43 1.90 1.71
C PRO A 82 -21.61 3.19 1.83
N THR A 83 -20.34 3.06 2.22
CA THR A 83 -19.41 4.19 2.35
C THR A 83 -18.73 4.62 1.06
N LEU A 84 -18.95 3.89 -0.03
CA LEU A 84 -18.44 4.21 -1.37
C LEU A 84 -19.59 4.54 -2.32
N SER A 85 -19.42 5.58 -3.13
CA SER A 85 -20.37 5.96 -4.16
C SER A 85 -20.20 5.10 -5.42
N GLN A 86 -21.23 5.08 -6.28
CA GLN A 86 -21.14 4.42 -7.59
C GLN A 86 -20.04 5.01 -8.47
N GLN A 87 -19.75 6.31 -8.34
CA GLN A 87 -18.67 6.96 -9.07
C GLN A 87 -17.30 6.46 -8.61
N ASP A 88 -17.11 6.25 -7.30
CA ASP A 88 -15.86 5.73 -6.76
C ASP A 88 -15.56 4.33 -7.30
N LEU A 89 -16.59 3.48 -7.31
CA LEU A 89 -16.48 2.10 -7.82
C LEU A 89 -16.21 2.10 -9.33
N TYR A 90 -16.89 2.97 -10.08
CA TYR A 90 -16.67 3.13 -11.52
C TYR A 90 -15.22 3.53 -11.82
N LEU A 91 -14.69 4.58 -11.18
CA LEU A 91 -13.31 5.03 -11.38
C LEU A 91 -12.29 3.96 -10.99
N PHE A 92 -12.59 3.19 -9.94
CA PHE A 92 -11.75 2.08 -9.51
C PHE A 92 -11.69 0.97 -10.57
N ASN A 93 -12.83 0.54 -11.11
CA ASN A 93 -12.87 -0.50 -12.16
C ASN A 93 -12.34 -0.01 -13.52
N GLU A 94 -12.43 1.29 -13.81
CA GLU A 94 -11.78 1.89 -14.98
C GLU A 94 -10.27 2.07 -14.79
N GLY A 95 -9.76 1.88 -13.57
CA GLY A 95 -8.34 2.00 -13.27
C GLY A 95 -7.84 3.44 -13.24
N THR A 96 -8.71 4.40 -12.87
CA THR A 96 -8.47 5.85 -12.88
C THR A 96 -8.75 6.52 -11.54
N GLU A 97 -8.98 5.73 -10.49
CA GLU A 97 -9.07 6.23 -9.12
C GLU A 97 -7.66 6.41 -8.52
N HIS A 98 -7.17 7.66 -8.50
CA HIS A 98 -5.81 7.96 -8.04
C HIS A 98 -5.65 8.01 -6.51
N ARG A 99 -6.75 8.20 -5.77
CA ARG A 99 -6.75 8.32 -4.30
C ARG A 99 -7.49 7.16 -3.65
N ILE A 100 -7.31 5.96 -4.21
CA ILE A 100 -7.97 4.74 -3.74
C ILE A 100 -7.72 4.45 -2.26
N TYR A 101 -6.58 4.87 -1.72
CA TYR A 101 -6.21 4.74 -0.32
C TYR A 101 -7.08 5.53 0.66
N GLN A 102 -7.88 6.49 0.17
CA GLN A 102 -8.87 7.22 0.98
C GLN A 102 -10.24 6.49 1.03
N LYS A 103 -10.39 5.43 0.23
CA LYS A 103 -11.68 4.77 -0.03
C LYS A 103 -11.65 3.30 0.40
N LEU A 104 -10.66 2.55 -0.08
CA LEU A 104 -10.39 1.17 0.35
C LEU A 104 -9.48 1.17 1.58
N GLY A 105 -9.52 0.08 2.33
CA GLY A 105 -8.87 -0.07 3.62
C GLY A 105 -9.82 0.17 4.80
N ALA A 106 -9.24 0.37 5.98
CA ALA A 106 -9.96 0.78 7.18
C ALA A 106 -9.86 2.28 7.44
N HIS A 107 -11.00 2.96 7.59
CA HIS A 107 -11.09 4.40 7.82
C HIS A 107 -11.93 4.71 9.04
N VAL A 108 -11.34 5.40 10.02
CA VAL A 108 -12.09 5.99 11.14
C VAL A 108 -12.94 7.13 10.59
N ARG A 109 -14.27 7.04 10.75
CA ARG A 109 -15.19 8.07 10.25
C ARG A 109 -16.49 8.10 11.05
N GLU A 110 -17.25 9.17 10.83
CA GLU A 110 -18.59 9.33 11.37
C GLU A 110 -19.63 9.15 10.26
N MET A 111 -20.64 8.33 10.50
CA MET A 111 -21.80 8.16 9.61
C MET A 111 -23.08 8.44 10.38
N ASP A 112 -23.91 9.35 9.86
CA ASP A 112 -25.17 9.77 10.48
C ASP A 112 -25.03 10.18 11.97
N GLY A 113 -23.92 10.82 12.35
CA GLY A 113 -23.65 11.18 13.74
C GLY A 113 -23.16 10.02 14.62
N VAL A 114 -22.77 8.88 14.04
CA VAL A 114 -22.22 7.72 14.76
C VAL A 114 -20.75 7.53 14.38
N PRO A 115 -19.81 7.63 15.33
CA PRO A 115 -18.41 7.30 15.06
C PRO A 115 -18.24 5.79 14.88
N GLY A 116 -17.34 5.39 14.00
CA GLY A 116 -16.99 4.00 13.76
C GLY A 116 -15.87 3.86 12.76
N VAL A 117 -15.77 2.67 12.16
CA VAL A 117 -14.76 2.36 11.15
C VAL A 117 -15.44 1.77 9.93
N SER A 118 -15.17 2.35 8.76
CA SER A 118 -15.54 1.73 7.49
C SER A 118 -14.40 0.86 6.99
N PHE A 119 -14.74 -0.34 6.51
CA PHE A 119 -13.82 -1.26 5.89
C PHE A 119 -14.26 -1.50 4.46
N ALA A 120 -13.33 -1.44 3.53
CA ALA A 120 -13.60 -1.80 2.15
C ALA A 120 -12.41 -2.52 1.51
N VAL A 121 -12.67 -3.64 0.83
CA VAL A 121 -11.63 -4.48 0.23
C VAL A 121 -12.08 -5.08 -1.09
N TRP A 122 -11.18 -5.15 -2.05
CA TRP A 122 -11.45 -5.74 -3.36
C TRP A 122 -11.17 -7.25 -3.35
N ALA A 123 -12.22 -8.05 -3.58
CA ALA A 123 -12.15 -9.51 -3.62
C ALA A 123 -13.29 -10.07 -4.50
N PRO A 124 -13.26 -9.81 -5.83
CA PRO A 124 -14.38 -10.08 -6.73
C PRO A 124 -14.79 -11.55 -6.81
N ASN A 125 -13.87 -12.49 -6.61
CA ASN A 125 -14.15 -13.93 -6.71
C ASN A 125 -14.47 -14.59 -5.36
N ALA A 126 -14.54 -13.81 -4.28
CA ALA A 126 -14.93 -14.30 -2.97
C ALA A 126 -16.43 -14.63 -2.93
N LEU A 127 -16.80 -15.72 -2.26
CA LEU A 127 -18.18 -16.02 -1.90
C LEU A 127 -18.64 -15.21 -0.69
N ARG A 128 -17.70 -14.93 0.22
CA ARG A 128 -17.94 -14.14 1.43
C ARG A 128 -16.64 -13.46 1.83
N VAL A 129 -16.76 -12.21 2.27
CA VAL A 129 -15.71 -11.51 3.01
C VAL A 129 -16.29 -11.06 4.33
N SER A 130 -15.50 -11.17 5.40
CA SER A 130 -15.86 -10.67 6.73
C SER A 130 -14.69 -9.92 7.34
N VAL A 131 -14.97 -8.87 8.11
CA VAL A 131 -13.96 -8.22 8.93
C VAL A 131 -13.85 -8.98 10.25
N VAL A 132 -12.64 -9.40 10.60
CA VAL A 132 -12.37 -10.13 11.84
C VAL A 132 -11.28 -9.44 12.64
N GLY A 133 -11.36 -9.51 13.96
CA GLY A 133 -10.38 -8.93 14.87
C GLY A 133 -10.76 -9.19 16.32
N ASP A 134 -10.04 -8.55 17.24
CA ASP A 134 -10.25 -8.74 18.68
C ASP A 134 -11.68 -8.39 19.13
N PHE A 135 -12.30 -7.40 18.46
CA PHE A 135 -13.65 -6.92 18.75
C PHE A 135 -14.77 -7.92 18.41
N CYS A 136 -14.48 -9.01 17.68
CA CYS A 136 -15.38 -10.14 17.46
C CYS A 136 -14.77 -11.49 17.83
N GLY A 137 -13.65 -11.52 18.57
CA GLY A 137 -12.96 -12.76 18.89
C GLY A 137 -12.50 -13.55 17.64
N TRP A 138 -12.17 -12.83 16.56
CA TRP A 138 -11.73 -13.42 15.28
C TRP A 138 -12.77 -14.31 14.58
N ASP A 139 -14.07 -14.12 14.86
CA ASP A 139 -15.15 -14.88 14.25
C ASP A 139 -15.77 -14.13 13.05
N GLY A 140 -15.56 -14.67 11.84
CA GLY A 140 -16.06 -14.10 10.58
C GLY A 140 -17.59 -14.12 10.42
N ARG A 141 -18.35 -14.74 11.33
CA ARG A 141 -19.81 -14.76 11.23
C ARG A 141 -20.47 -13.44 11.67
N TYR A 142 -19.78 -12.63 12.48
CA TYR A 142 -20.33 -11.40 13.07
C TYR A 142 -20.42 -10.22 12.09
N PHE A 143 -19.32 -9.92 11.38
CA PHE A 143 -19.20 -8.73 10.54
C PHE A 143 -18.96 -9.12 9.08
N GLN A 144 -19.92 -9.84 8.50
CA GLN A 144 -19.94 -10.18 7.08
C GLN A 144 -20.12 -8.90 6.26
N MET A 145 -19.24 -8.70 5.30
CA MET A 145 -19.25 -7.51 4.45
C MET A 145 -20.30 -7.67 3.35
N ARG A 146 -20.84 -6.54 2.86
CA ARG A 146 -21.75 -6.53 1.72
C ARG A 146 -20.95 -6.39 0.42
N SER A 147 -21.30 -7.17 -0.60
CA SER A 147 -20.76 -6.98 -1.94
C SER A 147 -21.40 -5.76 -2.61
N LEU A 148 -20.59 -4.88 -3.18
CA LEU A 148 -21.03 -3.73 -3.98
C LEU A 148 -21.16 -4.11 -5.46
N GLY A 149 -21.75 -5.27 -5.71
CA GLY A 149 -22.08 -5.78 -7.05
C GLY A 149 -20.87 -6.03 -7.92
N ASN A 150 -20.97 -5.63 -9.19
CA ASN A 150 -19.97 -5.91 -10.22
C ASN A 150 -18.61 -5.25 -9.98
N SER A 151 -18.52 -4.33 -9.01
CA SER A 151 -17.23 -3.72 -8.64
C SER A 151 -16.24 -4.70 -8.03
N GLY A 152 -16.75 -5.80 -7.45
CA GLY A 152 -15.93 -6.75 -6.69
C GLY A 152 -15.45 -6.22 -5.34
N VAL A 153 -15.87 -5.01 -4.93
CA VAL A 153 -15.56 -4.42 -3.64
C VAL A 153 -16.56 -4.91 -2.59
N TRP A 154 -16.04 -5.31 -1.45
CA TRP A 154 -16.78 -5.66 -0.26
C TRP A 154 -16.67 -4.53 0.75
N GLU A 155 -17.77 -4.16 1.41
CA GLU A 155 -17.81 -3.01 2.32
C GLU A 155 -18.63 -3.30 3.58
N ILE A 156 -18.21 -2.70 4.71
CA ILE A 156 -19.06 -2.56 5.89
C ILE A 156 -18.62 -1.35 6.73
N PHE A 157 -19.58 -0.65 7.33
CA PHE A 157 -19.32 0.29 8.42
C PHE A 157 -19.67 -0.35 9.76
N ILE A 158 -18.72 -0.36 10.69
CA ILE A 158 -18.92 -0.93 12.02
C ILE A 158 -18.94 0.22 13.05
N PRO A 159 -20.11 0.55 13.63
CA PRO A 159 -20.24 1.64 14.59
C PRO A 159 -19.53 1.31 15.90
N GLY A 160 -18.96 2.35 16.54
CA GLY A 160 -18.30 2.26 17.84
C GLY A 160 -16.89 1.67 17.82
N LEU A 161 -16.40 1.18 16.68
CA LEU A 161 -14.98 0.81 16.54
C LEU A 161 -14.09 2.04 16.56
N GLN A 162 -12.85 1.86 17.02
CA GLN A 162 -11.89 2.94 17.25
C GLN A 162 -10.54 2.62 16.60
N LYS A 163 -9.70 3.67 16.48
CA LYS A 163 -8.28 3.56 16.15
C LYS A 163 -7.57 2.61 17.11
N GLY A 164 -6.61 1.84 16.60
CA GLY A 164 -5.76 0.92 17.36
C GLY A 164 -6.27 -0.52 17.38
N LEU A 165 -7.48 -0.78 16.87
CA LEU A 165 -8.01 -2.14 16.77
C LEU A 165 -7.27 -2.97 15.72
N ILE A 166 -6.98 -4.21 16.08
CA ILE A 166 -6.34 -5.20 15.21
C ILE A 166 -7.40 -5.90 14.37
N TYR A 167 -7.17 -6.06 13.07
CA TYR A 167 -8.10 -6.71 12.15
C TYR A 167 -7.44 -7.38 10.95
N LYS A 168 -8.19 -8.31 10.34
CA LYS A 168 -7.94 -8.91 9.03
C LYS A 168 -9.25 -9.07 8.27
N TYR A 169 -9.14 -9.44 7.00
CA TYR A 169 -10.26 -9.96 6.21
C TYR A 169 -10.26 -11.49 6.24
N GLU A 170 -11.36 -12.07 6.67
CA GLU A 170 -11.65 -13.49 6.45
C GLU A 170 -12.35 -13.64 5.11
N ILE A 171 -11.70 -14.35 4.18
CA ILE A 171 -12.17 -14.53 2.81
C ILE A 171 -12.49 -16.00 2.58
N VAL A 172 -13.72 -16.27 2.16
CA VAL A 172 -14.16 -17.57 1.66
C VAL A 172 -14.16 -17.52 0.13
N PRO A 173 -13.19 -18.14 -0.55
CA PRO A 173 -13.12 -18.13 -2.00
C PRO A 173 -14.17 -19.06 -2.62
N LEU A 174 -14.46 -18.89 -3.91
CA LEU A 174 -15.29 -19.83 -4.67
C LEU A 174 -14.74 -21.27 -4.67
N LYS A 175 -13.41 -21.39 -4.69
CA LYS A 175 -12.69 -22.66 -4.62
C LYS A 175 -11.50 -22.54 -3.67
N GLY A 176 -11.23 -23.60 -2.92
CA GLY A 176 -10.12 -23.67 -1.98
C GLY A 176 -10.50 -23.27 -0.56
N ALA A 177 -9.48 -23.18 0.30
CA ALA A 177 -9.68 -22.93 1.72
C ALA A 177 -9.98 -21.46 2.04
N MET A 178 -10.77 -21.27 3.10
CA MET A 178 -10.92 -19.99 3.79
C MET A 178 -9.55 -19.47 4.22
N ARG A 179 -9.38 -18.15 4.16
CA ARG A 179 -8.08 -17.50 4.40
C ARG A 179 -8.24 -16.21 5.18
N LEU A 180 -7.25 -15.92 6.02
CA LEU A 180 -7.11 -14.64 6.71
C LEU A 180 -6.08 -13.80 5.97
N LYS A 181 -6.50 -12.62 5.53
CA LYS A 181 -5.68 -11.69 4.76
C LYS A 181 -5.51 -10.38 5.50
N THR A 182 -4.28 -9.87 5.54
CA THR A 182 -4.02 -8.49 5.93
C THR A 182 -4.64 -7.53 4.91
N ASP A 183 -4.94 -6.31 5.33
CA ASP A 183 -5.52 -5.30 4.46
C ASP A 183 -4.49 -4.83 3.42
N PRO A 184 -4.75 -5.01 2.10
CA PRO A 184 -3.88 -4.49 1.05
C PRO A 184 -3.65 -2.98 1.14
N TYR A 185 -4.63 -2.24 1.67
CA TYR A 185 -4.65 -0.79 1.83
C TYR A 185 -4.44 -0.35 3.29
N GLY A 186 -3.98 -1.27 4.15
CA GLY A 186 -3.73 -1.00 5.56
C GLY A 186 -2.73 0.14 5.78
N SER A 187 -3.02 1.00 6.77
CA SER A 187 -2.21 2.16 7.12
C SER A 187 -1.25 1.92 8.30
N TYR A 188 -1.37 0.77 8.97
CA TYR A 188 -0.47 0.32 10.03
C TYR A 188 -0.61 -1.20 10.25
N PHE A 189 0.47 -1.85 10.70
CA PHE A 189 0.54 -3.31 10.79
C PHE A 189 1.19 -3.77 12.10
N GLU A 190 0.82 -4.98 12.55
CA GLU A 190 1.46 -5.62 13.70
C GLU A 190 2.90 -6.04 13.43
N ALA A 191 3.66 -6.20 14.51
CA ALA A 191 5.00 -6.78 14.46
C ALA A 191 4.98 -8.32 14.31
N PRO A 192 6.02 -8.93 13.70
CA PRO A 192 6.21 -10.37 13.72
C PRO A 192 6.17 -10.95 15.15
N PRO A 193 5.63 -12.17 15.35
CA PRO A 193 5.19 -13.14 14.33
C PRO A 193 3.78 -12.86 13.76
N ASN A 194 3.12 -11.80 14.23
CA ASN A 194 1.80 -11.42 13.74
C ASN A 194 1.88 -10.72 12.39
N ASN A 195 0.71 -10.50 11.77
CA ASN A 195 0.61 -9.90 10.43
C ASN A 195 -0.78 -9.26 10.17
N ALA A 196 -1.52 -8.91 11.22
CA ALA A 196 -2.77 -8.21 11.04
C ALA A 196 -2.53 -6.73 10.73
N SER A 197 -3.55 -6.11 10.15
CA SER A 197 -3.62 -4.66 10.01
C SER A 197 -4.14 -4.05 11.31
N ILE A 198 -3.78 -2.80 11.56
CA ILE A 198 -4.26 -2.02 12.70
C ILE A 198 -5.05 -0.84 12.15
N VAL A 199 -6.27 -0.62 12.63
CA VAL A 199 -7.08 0.54 12.25
C VAL A 199 -6.33 1.79 12.69
N TRP A 200 -5.90 2.61 11.73
CA TRP A 200 -5.05 3.75 12.04
C TRP A 200 -5.44 4.98 11.23
N ASN A 201 -5.74 6.08 11.93
CA ASN A 201 -5.91 7.38 11.29
C ASN A 201 -4.54 8.02 11.07
N VAL A 202 -4.28 8.42 9.83
CA VAL A 202 -3.05 9.08 9.36
C VAL A 202 -3.25 10.57 9.07
N GLU A 203 -4.47 11.09 9.20
CA GLU A 203 -4.80 12.48 8.82
C GLU A 203 -4.56 13.50 9.95
N ASP A 204 -4.32 13.04 11.19
CA ASP A 204 -4.23 13.92 12.37
C ASP A 204 -2.84 14.58 12.56
N TYR A 205 -1.87 14.32 11.69
CA TYR A 205 -0.52 14.89 11.82
C TYR A 205 -0.49 16.35 11.34
N LYS A 206 0.18 17.22 12.11
CA LYS A 206 0.30 18.65 11.79
C LYS A 206 1.68 18.96 11.22
N TRP A 207 1.75 19.06 9.90
CA TRP A 207 2.96 19.41 9.16
C TRP A 207 3.43 20.85 9.37
N SER A 208 4.75 21.05 9.38
CA SER A 208 5.39 22.37 9.47
C SER A 208 6.32 22.67 8.27
N ASP A 209 6.15 21.95 7.16
CA ASP A 209 7.03 21.97 5.98
C ASP A 209 6.46 22.74 4.78
N LYS A 210 5.38 23.51 4.96
CA LYS A 210 4.70 24.24 3.86
C LYS A 210 5.67 25.02 2.95
N LYS A 211 6.68 25.68 3.52
CA LYS A 211 7.70 26.42 2.76
C LYS A 211 8.53 25.52 1.84
N TRP A 212 8.84 24.30 2.28
CA TRP A 212 9.55 23.30 1.48
C TRP A 212 8.67 22.85 0.31
N MET A 213 7.42 22.45 0.59
CA MET A 213 6.48 21.96 -0.42
C MET A 213 6.21 23.01 -1.53
N GLU A 214 6.04 24.28 -1.15
CA GLU A 214 5.88 25.39 -2.10
C GLU A 214 7.12 25.64 -2.95
N LYS A 215 8.32 25.46 -2.38
CA LYS A 215 9.59 25.58 -3.09
C LYS A 215 9.79 24.42 -4.06
N ARG A 216 9.58 23.18 -3.61
CA ARG A 216 9.69 21.96 -4.42
C ARG A 216 8.87 22.07 -5.69
N ALA A 217 7.60 22.49 -5.57
CA ALA A 217 6.68 22.62 -6.71
C ALA A 217 7.17 23.57 -7.82
N LYS A 218 8.09 24.48 -7.51
CA LYS A 218 8.67 25.47 -8.45
C LYS A 218 10.11 25.16 -8.83
N THR A 219 10.69 24.09 -8.28
CA THR A 219 12.10 23.77 -8.45
C THR A 219 12.29 22.91 -9.69
N ASP A 220 13.20 23.35 -10.56
CA ASP A 220 13.73 22.53 -11.65
C ASP A 220 14.99 21.83 -11.17
N TRP A 221 14.84 20.58 -10.71
CA TRP A 221 15.93 19.81 -10.11
C TRP A 221 17.10 19.53 -11.04
N LEU A 222 16.89 19.58 -12.37
CA LEU A 222 17.97 19.43 -13.35
C LEU A 222 18.94 20.62 -13.34
N LYS A 223 18.55 21.73 -12.70
CA LYS A 223 19.38 22.94 -12.52
C LYS A 223 19.79 23.16 -11.06
N GLN A 224 19.55 22.18 -10.18
CA GLN A 224 19.88 22.27 -8.76
C GLN A 224 20.82 21.13 -8.37
N PRO A 225 21.59 21.28 -7.27
CA PRO A 225 22.40 20.18 -6.76
C PRO A 225 21.52 19.08 -6.16
N VAL A 226 21.66 17.86 -6.69
CA VAL A 226 21.05 16.64 -6.15
C VAL A 226 22.19 15.72 -5.68
N LEU A 227 22.50 15.80 -4.39
CA LEU A 227 23.49 14.96 -3.72
C LEU A 227 22.73 14.10 -2.72
N VAL A 228 22.67 12.80 -3.00
CA VAL A 228 21.83 11.84 -2.28
C VAL A 228 22.69 11.02 -1.33
N TYR A 229 22.27 10.94 -0.07
CA TYR A 229 22.78 9.97 0.90
C TYR A 229 21.80 8.80 1.01
N GLU A 230 22.12 7.68 0.37
CA GLU A 230 21.34 6.44 0.47
C GLU A 230 21.54 5.79 1.85
N LEU A 231 20.46 5.31 2.47
CA LEU A 231 20.54 4.58 3.72
C LEU A 231 19.47 3.50 3.89
N HIS A 232 19.87 2.39 4.53
CA HIS A 232 18.96 1.44 5.15
C HIS A 232 18.74 1.84 6.62
N LEU A 233 17.51 2.24 6.96
CA LEU A 233 17.18 2.76 8.29
C LEU A 233 17.54 1.75 9.41
N GLY A 234 17.20 0.48 9.22
CA GLY A 234 17.40 -0.58 10.21
C GLY A 234 18.86 -0.94 10.53
N SER A 235 19.82 -0.40 9.78
CA SER A 235 21.25 -0.66 9.96
C SER A 235 22.13 0.58 9.97
N TRP A 236 21.59 1.77 9.74
CA TRP A 236 22.37 3.01 9.75
C TRP A 236 23.03 3.28 11.11
N LYS A 237 22.23 3.24 12.18
CA LYS A 237 22.71 3.38 13.55
C LYS A 237 21.87 2.54 14.50
N ARG A 238 22.52 1.96 15.51
CA ARG A 238 21.90 1.14 16.56
C ARG A 238 22.19 1.74 17.93
N LYS A 239 21.37 1.40 18.92
CA LYS A 239 21.58 1.75 20.34
C LYS A 239 22.08 0.54 21.13
N PRO A 240 23.39 0.37 21.34
CA PRO A 240 23.94 -0.74 22.12
C PRO A 240 23.34 -0.88 23.52
N GLU A 241 23.09 0.26 24.17
CA GLU A 241 22.50 0.35 25.51
C GLU A 241 21.02 -0.10 25.56
N ASP A 242 20.34 -0.18 24.41
CA ASP A 242 18.94 -0.57 24.29
C ASP A 242 18.83 -1.85 23.44
N GLY A 243 19.55 -2.90 23.85
CA GLY A 243 19.49 -4.22 23.21
C GLY A 243 19.97 -4.23 21.76
N ASN A 244 20.82 -3.28 21.36
CA ASN A 244 21.32 -3.11 19.99
C ASN A 244 20.19 -2.93 18.94
N ARG A 245 19.06 -2.35 19.35
CA ARG A 245 17.94 -2.07 18.42
C ARG A 245 18.30 -0.95 17.43
N PRO A 246 17.67 -0.91 16.25
CA PRO A 246 17.71 0.25 15.37
C PRO A 246 17.11 1.51 16.02
N LEU A 247 17.46 2.68 15.48
CA LEU A 247 16.78 3.92 15.84
C LEU A 247 15.30 3.91 15.43
N THR A 248 14.46 4.56 16.23
CA THR A 248 13.10 4.91 15.81
C THR A 248 13.13 6.06 14.80
N TYR A 249 12.03 6.29 14.07
CA TYR A 249 11.91 7.42 13.15
C TYR A 249 12.20 8.77 13.83
N ARG A 250 11.74 8.96 15.09
CA ARG A 250 11.99 10.19 15.84
C ARG A 250 13.44 10.36 16.26
N GLU A 251 14.09 9.29 16.69
CA GLU A 251 15.51 9.32 17.08
C GLU A 251 16.38 9.58 15.85
N LEU A 252 16.07 8.92 14.73
CA LEU A 252 16.76 9.12 13.46
C LEU A 252 16.65 10.56 12.98
N ALA A 253 15.48 11.20 13.12
CA ALA A 253 15.25 12.57 12.65
C ALA A 253 16.28 13.57 13.19
N GLN A 254 16.70 13.42 14.44
CA GLN A 254 17.70 14.29 15.05
C GLN A 254 19.11 13.98 14.54
N ASP A 255 19.50 12.71 14.61
CA ASP A 255 20.86 12.27 14.26
C ASP A 255 21.15 12.45 12.77
N LEU A 256 20.18 12.10 11.91
CA LEU A 256 20.32 12.13 10.46
C LEU A 256 20.43 13.57 9.94
N VAL A 257 19.65 14.52 10.47
CA VAL A 257 19.76 15.93 10.07
C VAL A 257 21.16 16.48 10.34
N GLY A 258 21.70 16.21 11.53
CA GLY A 258 23.05 16.66 11.90
C GLY A 258 24.10 16.09 10.95
N TYR A 259 24.04 14.78 10.70
CA TYR A 259 24.98 14.08 9.83
C TYR A 259 24.90 14.53 8.37
N VAL A 260 23.70 14.58 7.79
CA VAL A 260 23.47 14.96 6.38
C VAL A 260 23.94 16.39 6.12
N LYS A 261 23.71 17.31 7.06
CA LYS A 261 24.18 18.70 6.97
C LYS A 261 25.69 18.82 7.07
N ASP A 262 26.31 18.12 8.01
CA ASP A 262 27.78 18.11 8.17
C ASP A 262 28.47 17.58 6.90
N MET A 263 27.89 16.55 6.29
CA MET A 263 28.39 15.95 5.04
C MET A 263 28.01 16.72 3.77
N GLY A 264 27.07 17.68 3.85
CA GLY A 264 26.68 18.54 2.73
C GLY A 264 25.74 17.91 1.69
N PHE A 265 25.04 16.83 2.03
CA PHE A 265 24.04 16.22 1.13
C PHE A 265 22.76 17.07 1.05
N THR A 266 22.08 17.00 -0.10
CA THR A 266 20.81 17.75 -0.32
C THR A 266 19.58 16.88 -0.14
N HIS A 267 19.73 15.56 -0.31
CA HIS A 267 18.65 14.58 -0.16
C HIS A 267 19.14 13.37 0.62
N VAL A 268 18.18 12.67 1.24
CA VAL A 268 18.35 11.29 1.69
C VAL A 268 17.50 10.37 0.82
N GLU A 269 18.01 9.19 0.50
CA GLU A 269 17.24 8.14 -0.17
C GLU A 269 17.11 6.95 0.77
N PHE A 270 15.89 6.68 1.21
CA PHE A 270 15.60 5.52 2.02
C PHE A 270 15.37 4.31 1.13
N MET A 271 16.12 3.24 1.40
CA MET A 271 15.70 1.88 0.99
C MET A 271 14.26 1.61 1.46
N PRO A 272 13.53 0.64 0.86
CA PRO A 272 12.08 0.57 1.00
C PRO A 272 11.61 0.56 2.46
N LEU A 273 10.73 1.50 2.79
CA LEU A 273 10.09 1.61 4.11
C LEU A 273 8.64 1.14 4.11
N SER A 274 8.09 0.67 2.99
CA SER A 274 6.79 -0.02 2.98
C SER A 274 6.82 -1.24 3.91
N GLU A 275 5.69 -1.72 4.42
CA GLU A 275 5.72 -2.87 5.34
C GLU A 275 6.15 -4.17 4.64
N TYR A 276 7.09 -4.90 5.23
CA TYR A 276 7.66 -6.14 4.68
C TYR A 276 7.81 -7.20 5.78
N PRO A 277 7.69 -8.50 5.50
CA PRO A 277 7.74 -9.54 6.53
C PRO A 277 9.18 -9.88 6.96
N PHE A 278 10.14 -9.80 6.03
CA PHE A 278 11.48 -10.33 6.23
C PHE A 278 12.56 -9.25 6.13
N THR A 279 13.32 -9.04 7.22
CA THR A 279 14.39 -8.03 7.28
C THR A 279 15.53 -8.27 6.28
N GLY A 280 15.80 -9.53 5.92
CA GLY A 280 16.86 -9.85 4.96
C GLY A 280 16.53 -9.50 3.51
N SER A 281 15.30 -9.08 3.20
CA SER A 281 14.94 -8.53 1.88
C SER A 281 15.37 -7.07 1.71
N TRP A 282 15.86 -6.44 2.78
CA TRP A 282 16.15 -5.00 2.87
C TRP A 282 14.96 -4.09 2.54
N GLY A 283 13.76 -4.65 2.55
CA GLY A 283 12.51 -3.96 2.23
C GLY A 283 11.97 -4.24 0.83
N TYR A 284 12.73 -4.86 -0.08
CA TYR A 284 12.30 -5.09 -1.47
C TYR A 284 11.24 -6.19 -1.64
N GLN A 285 10.85 -6.89 -0.56
CA GLN A 285 9.73 -7.84 -0.60
C GLN A 285 8.55 -7.32 0.24
N VAL A 286 7.79 -6.40 -0.35
CA VAL A 286 6.73 -5.62 0.32
C VAL A 286 5.43 -6.41 0.44
N THR A 287 4.75 -6.29 1.58
CA THR A 287 3.41 -6.85 1.84
C THR A 287 2.37 -5.79 2.24
N GLY A 288 2.79 -4.64 2.76
CA GLY A 288 1.91 -3.49 3.06
C GLY A 288 2.38 -2.22 2.36
N PHE A 289 1.75 -1.91 1.24
CA PHE A 289 2.21 -0.89 0.28
C PHE A 289 1.84 0.57 0.67
N PHE A 290 0.95 0.73 1.65
CA PHE A 290 0.33 2.02 1.99
C PHE A 290 0.77 2.57 3.36
N ALA A 291 1.71 1.90 4.02
CA ALA A 291 2.18 2.27 5.35
C ALA A 291 3.70 2.15 5.48
N PRO A 292 4.35 3.05 6.24
CA PRO A 292 5.69 2.84 6.72
C PRO A 292 5.75 1.66 7.68
N THR A 293 6.86 0.94 7.65
CA THR A 293 7.04 -0.26 8.46
C THR A 293 6.95 0.04 9.95
N HIS A 294 6.25 -0.81 10.68
CA HIS A 294 6.07 -0.67 12.13
C HIS A 294 7.39 -0.72 12.91
N ARG A 295 8.47 -1.23 12.28
CA ARG A 295 9.78 -1.53 12.91
C ARG A 295 10.40 -0.31 13.61
N TYR A 296 10.11 0.90 13.14
CA TYR A 296 10.75 2.12 13.62
C TYR A 296 9.77 3.11 14.26
N GLY A 297 8.50 2.76 14.38
CA GLY A 297 7.48 3.59 15.03
C GLY A 297 6.14 3.57 14.32
N THR A 298 5.33 4.58 14.61
CA THR A 298 4.02 4.79 13.99
C THR A 298 4.14 5.57 12.68
N PRO A 299 3.10 5.57 11.82
CA PRO A 299 3.05 6.43 10.65
C PRO A 299 3.32 7.90 10.94
N GLN A 300 2.85 8.44 12.07
CA GLN A 300 3.11 9.81 12.49
C GLN A 300 4.56 10.06 12.89
N ASP A 301 5.26 9.03 13.38
CA ASP A 301 6.68 9.15 13.68
C ASP A 301 7.50 9.23 12.39
N PHE A 302 7.07 8.54 11.33
CA PHE A 302 7.64 8.71 9.99
C PHE A 302 7.34 10.09 9.40
N MET A 303 6.10 10.58 9.52
CA MET A 303 5.76 11.96 9.14
C MET A 303 6.64 12.98 9.86
N PHE A 304 6.90 12.77 11.16
CA PHE A 304 7.81 13.60 11.94
C PHE A 304 9.25 13.60 11.40
N LEU A 305 9.76 12.44 10.97
CA LEU A 305 11.07 12.35 10.33
C LEU A 305 11.13 13.20 9.05
N VAL A 306 10.16 13.03 8.15
CA VAL A 306 10.10 13.77 6.88
C VAL A 306 9.95 15.28 7.13
N ASP A 307 9.03 15.69 8.00
CA ASP A 307 8.81 17.10 8.37
C ASP A 307 10.09 17.74 8.94
N THR A 308 10.81 17.00 9.79
CA THR A 308 12.08 17.45 10.36
C THR A 308 13.17 17.62 9.29
N LEU A 309 13.26 16.72 8.32
CA LEU A 309 14.20 16.83 7.19
C LEU A 309 13.85 18.05 6.31
N HIS A 310 12.57 18.24 5.98
CA HIS A 310 12.11 19.38 5.17
C HIS A 310 12.35 20.74 5.84
N GLN A 311 12.07 20.85 7.14
CA GLN A 311 12.38 22.06 7.91
C GLN A 311 13.89 22.39 7.92
N ASN A 312 14.72 21.38 7.67
CA ASN A 312 16.16 21.49 7.58
C ASN A 312 16.69 21.60 6.14
N GLY A 313 15.81 21.69 5.15
CA GLY A 313 16.16 21.87 3.75
C GLY A 313 16.71 20.61 3.06
N ILE A 314 16.38 19.43 3.60
CA ILE A 314 16.81 18.12 3.08
C ILE A 314 15.60 17.45 2.44
N GLY A 315 15.72 17.04 1.19
CA GLY A 315 14.67 16.31 0.50
C GLY A 315 14.69 14.82 0.80
N VAL A 316 13.55 14.15 0.64
CA VAL A 316 13.38 12.73 0.94
C VAL A 316 12.98 11.95 -0.31
N ILE A 317 13.82 11.00 -0.70
CA ILE A 317 13.53 10.02 -1.76
C ILE A 317 13.27 8.68 -1.08
N LEU A 318 12.34 7.91 -1.64
CA LEU A 318 11.99 6.57 -1.16
C LEU A 318 12.08 5.55 -2.29
N ASP A 319 12.71 4.42 -2.01
CA ASP A 319 12.62 3.27 -2.89
C ASP A 319 11.20 2.68 -2.88
N TRP A 320 10.57 2.74 -4.04
CA TRP A 320 9.24 2.22 -4.30
C TRP A 320 9.33 0.94 -5.13
N VAL A 321 8.56 -0.08 -4.74
CA VAL A 321 8.72 -1.45 -5.25
C VAL A 321 7.45 -1.89 -6.01
N PRO A 322 7.19 -1.36 -7.23
CA PRO A 322 6.03 -1.75 -8.03
C PRO A 322 6.26 -3.01 -8.87
N ALA A 323 7.49 -3.56 -8.89
CA ALA A 323 7.87 -4.62 -9.82
C ALA A 323 7.31 -6.00 -9.44
N HIS A 324 7.22 -6.28 -8.14
CA HIS A 324 6.88 -7.61 -7.62
C HIS A 324 6.44 -7.57 -6.16
N PHE A 325 5.95 -8.70 -5.66
CA PHE A 325 5.60 -8.92 -4.25
C PHE A 325 5.82 -10.40 -3.85
N PRO A 326 6.06 -10.72 -2.56
CA PRO A 326 6.37 -12.08 -2.14
C PRO A 326 5.13 -12.99 -2.08
N LYS A 327 5.35 -14.31 -1.95
CA LYS A 327 4.30 -15.34 -1.92
C LYS A 327 3.64 -15.53 -0.54
N ASP A 328 3.91 -14.66 0.42
CA ASP A 328 3.35 -14.71 1.77
C ASP A 328 1.81 -14.82 1.74
N PHE A 329 1.30 -15.96 2.21
CA PHE A 329 -0.12 -16.30 2.10
C PHE A 329 -1.04 -15.33 2.84
N PHE A 330 -0.56 -14.62 3.86
CA PHE A 330 -1.36 -13.65 4.59
C PHE A 330 -1.55 -12.31 3.82
N ALA A 331 -0.81 -12.06 2.75
CA ALA A 331 -0.80 -10.81 2.00
C ALA A 331 -1.48 -10.94 0.62
N LEU A 332 -0.91 -10.39 -0.45
CA LEU A 332 -1.57 -10.26 -1.76
C LEU A 332 -1.70 -11.58 -2.55
N ALA A 333 -0.80 -12.54 -2.34
CA ALA A 333 -0.76 -13.77 -3.14
C ALA A 333 -2.08 -14.54 -3.11
N HIS A 334 -2.66 -14.85 -4.27
CA HIS A 334 -3.96 -15.50 -4.40
C HIS A 334 -5.06 -14.86 -3.55
N PHE A 335 -5.13 -13.53 -3.49
CA PHE A 335 -5.89 -12.80 -2.46
C PHE A 335 -7.30 -13.34 -2.19
N ASP A 336 -8.11 -13.50 -3.23
CA ASP A 336 -9.51 -13.95 -3.15
C ASP A 336 -9.73 -15.41 -3.57
N GLY A 337 -8.65 -16.19 -3.64
CA GLY A 337 -8.66 -17.56 -4.17
C GLY A 337 -8.38 -17.67 -5.67
N SER A 338 -8.28 -16.55 -6.38
CA SER A 338 -7.81 -16.46 -7.76
C SER A 338 -6.46 -15.73 -7.84
N HIS A 339 -5.86 -15.69 -9.03
CA HIS A 339 -4.75 -14.79 -9.33
C HIS A 339 -5.29 -13.36 -9.50
N LEU A 340 -5.41 -12.65 -8.38
CA LEU A 340 -6.08 -11.35 -8.31
C LEU A 340 -5.12 -10.21 -8.67
N TYR A 341 -4.06 -10.07 -7.88
CA TYR A 341 -3.02 -9.04 -8.04
C TYR A 341 -1.95 -9.49 -9.02
N GLU A 342 -1.57 -10.76 -8.97
CA GLU A 342 -0.61 -11.39 -9.87
C GLU A 342 -1.25 -11.87 -11.17
N HIS A 343 -0.43 -12.00 -12.22
CA HIS A 343 -0.88 -12.61 -13.47
C HIS A 343 -1.05 -14.14 -13.32
N ALA A 344 -2.10 -14.71 -13.90
CA ALA A 344 -2.43 -16.13 -13.75
C ALA A 344 -1.46 -17.07 -14.48
N ASP A 345 -0.90 -16.63 -15.62
CA ASP A 345 0.15 -17.38 -16.31
C ASP A 345 1.50 -17.15 -15.61
N PRO A 346 2.14 -18.18 -15.01
CA PRO A 346 3.39 -18.02 -14.27
C PRO A 346 4.57 -17.55 -15.13
N ARG A 347 4.50 -17.72 -16.47
CA ARG A 347 5.49 -17.19 -17.40
C ARG A 347 5.48 -15.66 -17.49
N GLN A 348 4.43 -15.02 -16.95
CA GLN A 348 4.28 -13.57 -16.85
C GLN A 348 4.08 -13.12 -15.40
N GLY A 349 3.59 -14.01 -14.53
CA GLY A 349 3.21 -13.71 -13.14
C GLY A 349 4.24 -14.06 -12.08
N GLU A 350 5.41 -14.63 -12.43
CA GLU A 350 6.44 -14.99 -11.44
C GLU A 350 7.87 -14.63 -11.89
N HIS A 351 8.67 -14.09 -10.97
CA HIS A 351 10.13 -14.06 -11.10
C HIS A 351 10.71 -15.36 -10.54
N GLN A 352 11.14 -16.26 -11.41
CA GLN A 352 11.55 -17.61 -11.02
C GLN A 352 12.79 -17.61 -10.12
N ASP A 353 13.80 -16.80 -10.44
CA ASP A 353 15.04 -16.71 -9.66
C ASP A 353 14.83 -16.06 -8.28
N TRP A 354 13.79 -15.25 -8.12
CA TRP A 354 13.50 -14.53 -6.86
C TRP A 354 12.42 -15.23 -6.00
N GLY A 355 11.63 -16.12 -6.59
CA GLY A 355 10.50 -16.78 -5.92
C GLY A 355 9.33 -15.84 -5.61
N THR A 356 9.21 -14.71 -6.31
CA THR A 356 8.18 -13.67 -6.07
C THR A 356 7.15 -13.62 -7.20
N LEU A 357 6.02 -12.97 -6.95
CA LEU A 357 4.92 -12.76 -7.90
C LEU A 357 5.02 -11.39 -8.57
N ILE A 358 4.58 -11.31 -9.82
CA ILE A 358 4.58 -10.09 -10.65
C ILE A 358 3.14 -9.58 -10.75
N PHE A 359 2.96 -8.29 -10.53
CA PHE A 359 1.66 -7.63 -10.67
C PHE A 359 1.10 -7.77 -12.09
N ASN A 360 -0.21 -7.97 -12.19
CA ASN A 360 -0.93 -7.93 -13.45
C ASN A 360 -1.22 -6.48 -13.85
N TYR A 361 -0.24 -5.82 -14.48
CA TYR A 361 -0.33 -4.41 -14.89
C TYR A 361 -1.49 -4.11 -15.86
N ASN A 362 -1.99 -5.13 -16.56
CA ASN A 362 -3.15 -4.99 -17.45
C ASN A 362 -4.46 -4.73 -16.69
N ARG A 363 -4.52 -5.13 -15.42
CA ARG A 363 -5.76 -5.09 -14.65
C ARG A 363 -5.99 -3.68 -14.08
N PRO A 364 -7.11 -3.02 -14.43
CA PRO A 364 -7.34 -1.63 -14.01
C PRO A 364 -7.27 -1.42 -12.50
N GLU A 365 -7.82 -2.34 -11.70
CA GLU A 365 -7.80 -2.24 -10.24
C GLU A 365 -6.39 -2.42 -9.65
N VAL A 366 -5.54 -3.25 -10.27
CA VAL A 366 -4.13 -3.42 -9.88
C VAL A 366 -3.34 -2.16 -10.23
N ARG A 367 -3.64 -1.53 -11.37
CA ARG A 367 -3.09 -0.20 -11.71
C ARG A 367 -3.48 0.86 -10.67
N CYS A 368 -4.75 0.90 -10.26
CA CYS A 368 -5.21 1.77 -9.16
C CYS A 368 -4.46 1.49 -7.86
N PHE A 369 -4.26 0.22 -7.50
CA PHE A 369 -3.50 -0.17 -6.31
C PHE A 369 -2.07 0.37 -6.35
N LEU A 370 -1.33 0.11 -7.44
CA LEU A 370 0.06 0.54 -7.55
C LEU A 370 0.20 2.06 -7.60
N LEU A 371 -0.58 2.74 -8.45
CA LEU A 371 -0.56 4.21 -8.50
C LEU A 371 -0.98 4.82 -7.16
N GLY A 372 -1.99 4.24 -6.51
CA GLY A 372 -2.42 4.63 -5.18
C GLY A 372 -1.31 4.51 -4.14
N SER A 373 -0.47 3.47 -4.21
CA SER A 373 0.68 3.31 -3.31
C SER A 373 1.71 4.42 -3.50
N ALA A 374 2.06 4.76 -4.74
CA ALA A 374 2.96 5.89 -5.04
C ALA A 374 2.36 7.23 -4.55
N MET A 375 1.09 7.47 -4.87
CA MET A 375 0.34 8.65 -4.42
C MET A 375 0.30 8.76 -2.90
N THR A 376 0.23 7.65 -2.17
CA THR A 376 0.22 7.63 -0.70
C THR A 376 1.50 8.23 -0.13
N TRP A 377 2.66 7.85 -0.67
CA TRP A 377 3.95 8.39 -0.24
C TRP A 377 4.08 9.88 -0.48
N LEU A 378 3.63 10.37 -1.65
CA LEU A 378 3.72 11.79 -2.00
C LEU A 378 2.65 12.66 -1.30
N ASP A 379 1.42 12.15 -1.13
CA ASP A 379 0.28 12.88 -0.55
C ASP A 379 0.31 12.84 0.98
N ARG A 380 0.36 11.65 1.59
CA ARG A 380 0.23 11.50 3.05
C ARG A 380 1.53 11.72 3.80
N TYR A 381 2.65 11.38 3.17
CA TYR A 381 3.97 11.37 3.81
C TYR A 381 4.92 12.41 3.23
N HIS A 382 4.45 13.25 2.29
CA HIS A 382 5.17 14.37 1.69
C HIS A 382 6.50 14.02 1.02
N ILE A 383 6.73 12.75 0.65
CA ILE A 383 7.97 12.31 -0.01
C ILE A 383 8.22 13.15 -1.28
N ASP A 384 9.49 13.45 -1.56
CA ASP A 384 9.92 14.33 -2.65
C ASP A 384 10.31 13.59 -3.92
N GLY A 385 10.56 12.28 -3.83
CA GLY A 385 10.83 11.46 -4.99
C GLY A 385 10.70 9.97 -4.72
N LEU A 386 10.48 9.22 -5.79
CA LEU A 386 10.43 7.77 -5.76
C LEU A 386 11.51 7.20 -6.68
N ARG A 387 12.31 6.27 -6.16
CA ARG A 387 13.25 5.48 -6.95
C ARG A 387 12.67 4.09 -7.17
N VAL A 388 12.68 3.63 -8.42
CA VAL A 388 12.23 2.29 -8.81
C VAL A 388 13.45 1.45 -9.12
N ASP A 389 13.64 0.40 -8.33
CA ASP A 389 14.65 -0.62 -8.53
C ASP A 389 14.25 -1.60 -9.65
N ALA A 390 15.25 -2.17 -10.32
CA ALA A 390 15.11 -3.27 -11.27
C ALA A 390 14.01 -3.03 -12.33
N VAL A 391 13.95 -1.83 -12.93
CA VAL A 391 12.92 -1.48 -13.94
C VAL A 391 12.94 -2.46 -15.13
N ALA A 392 14.11 -3.01 -15.45
CA ALA A 392 14.24 -4.05 -16.47
C ALA A 392 13.37 -5.30 -16.18
N SER A 393 13.16 -5.64 -14.91
CA SER A 393 12.30 -6.75 -14.49
C SER A 393 10.83 -6.54 -14.86
N MET A 394 10.41 -5.27 -14.95
CA MET A 394 9.08 -4.88 -15.40
C MET A 394 9.00 -4.83 -16.93
N LEU A 395 10.01 -4.28 -17.59
CA LEU A 395 10.00 -3.97 -19.03
C LEU A 395 10.04 -5.20 -19.95
N TYR A 396 10.55 -6.33 -19.46
CA TYR A 396 10.81 -7.49 -20.30
C TYR A 396 10.08 -8.76 -19.87
N LEU A 397 9.35 -9.35 -20.80
CA LEU A 397 8.67 -10.63 -20.64
C LEU A 397 9.66 -11.80 -20.56
N ASP A 398 10.90 -11.62 -21.00
CA ASP A 398 11.97 -12.63 -20.94
C ASP A 398 12.98 -12.39 -19.82
N TYR A 399 12.72 -11.44 -18.91
CA TYR A 399 13.64 -11.13 -17.80
C TYR A 399 13.91 -12.37 -16.94
N SER A 400 15.19 -12.77 -16.85
CA SER A 400 15.65 -13.93 -16.06
C SER A 400 14.92 -15.25 -16.46
N ARG A 401 14.50 -15.37 -17.73
CA ARG A 401 13.84 -16.57 -18.27
C ARG A 401 14.61 -17.18 -19.43
N LYS A 402 14.61 -18.50 -19.52
CA LYS A 402 15.21 -19.22 -20.67
C LYS A 402 14.26 -19.22 -21.86
N GLU A 403 14.80 -19.55 -23.04
CA GLU A 403 13.99 -19.80 -24.22
C GLU A 403 12.90 -20.86 -23.94
N GLY A 404 11.68 -20.60 -24.43
CA GLY A 404 10.51 -21.45 -24.17
C GLY A 404 9.83 -21.25 -22.80
N GLN A 405 10.41 -20.46 -21.89
CA GLN A 405 9.83 -20.16 -20.56
C GLN A 405 9.08 -18.83 -20.48
N TRP A 406 8.93 -18.12 -21.61
CA TRP A 406 8.21 -16.86 -21.71
C TRP A 406 7.36 -16.82 -23.00
N ILE A 407 6.47 -15.84 -23.12
CA ILE A 407 5.62 -15.63 -24.30
C ILE A 407 5.83 -14.20 -24.80
N PRO A 408 5.97 -13.97 -26.11
CA PRO A 408 6.06 -12.62 -26.65
C PRO A 408 4.76 -11.83 -26.52
N ASN A 409 4.89 -10.51 -26.59
CA ASN A 409 3.74 -9.61 -26.63
C ASN A 409 2.95 -9.78 -27.94
N LYS A 410 1.81 -9.09 -28.05
CA LYS A 410 0.91 -9.13 -29.21
C LYS A 410 1.54 -8.74 -30.56
N TYR A 411 2.74 -8.16 -30.55
CA TYR A 411 3.52 -7.79 -31.75
C TYR A 411 4.73 -8.70 -31.99
N GLY A 412 4.91 -9.77 -31.19
CA GLY A 412 6.03 -10.70 -31.31
C GLY A 412 7.31 -10.28 -30.58
N GLY A 413 7.29 -9.17 -29.84
CA GLY A 413 8.44 -8.64 -29.11
C GLY A 413 8.52 -9.14 -27.66
N ARG A 414 9.64 -8.82 -26.99
CA ARG A 414 9.90 -9.14 -25.57
C ARG A 414 9.44 -8.07 -24.60
N GLU A 415 8.96 -6.94 -25.11
CA GLU A 415 8.54 -5.79 -24.32
C GLU A 415 7.22 -6.07 -23.61
N ASN A 416 7.17 -5.84 -22.30
CA ASN A 416 5.95 -5.90 -21.50
C ASN A 416 5.19 -4.58 -21.66
N LEU A 417 4.25 -4.54 -22.61
CA LEU A 417 3.55 -3.33 -23.01
C LEU A 417 2.72 -2.75 -21.84
N GLU A 418 2.11 -3.62 -21.06
CA GLU A 418 1.26 -3.25 -19.94
C GLU A 418 2.07 -2.60 -18.80
N ALA A 419 3.27 -3.10 -18.53
CA ALA A 419 4.19 -2.46 -17.58
C ALA A 419 4.72 -1.11 -18.10
N ILE A 420 5.05 -1.02 -19.40
CA ILE A 420 5.49 0.23 -20.03
C ILE A 420 4.40 1.29 -19.94
N ASP A 421 3.16 0.93 -20.28
CA ASP A 421 2.00 1.82 -20.20
C ASP A 421 1.72 2.25 -18.76
N PHE A 422 1.85 1.32 -17.80
CA PHE A 422 1.75 1.65 -16.38
C PHE A 422 2.79 2.67 -15.93
N LEU A 423 4.08 2.46 -16.23
CA LEU A 423 5.15 3.38 -15.84
C LEU A 423 4.95 4.79 -16.43
N ARG A 424 4.59 4.86 -17.71
CA ARG A 424 4.27 6.13 -18.39
C ARG A 424 3.10 6.85 -17.74
N TYR A 425 2.04 6.11 -17.44
CA TYR A 425 0.85 6.64 -16.80
C TYR A 425 1.15 7.10 -15.37
N ALA A 426 1.87 6.31 -14.58
CA ALA A 426 2.25 6.63 -13.22
C ALA A 426 3.11 7.90 -13.17
N ASN A 427 4.21 7.95 -13.92
CA ASN A 427 5.08 9.13 -13.98
C ASN A 427 4.29 10.39 -14.39
N THR A 428 3.51 10.31 -15.47
CA THR A 428 2.71 11.45 -15.95
C THR A 428 1.73 11.94 -14.88
N THR A 429 1.03 11.01 -14.22
CA THR A 429 0.00 11.35 -13.23
C THR A 429 0.65 11.92 -11.95
N LEU A 430 1.73 11.33 -11.46
CA LEU A 430 2.42 11.81 -10.26
C LEU A 430 2.94 13.24 -10.46
N HIS A 431 3.51 13.58 -11.61
CA HIS A 431 3.93 14.95 -11.92
C HIS A 431 2.78 15.95 -12.06
N GLN A 432 1.59 15.51 -12.48
CA GLN A 432 0.41 16.37 -12.54
C GLN A 432 -0.08 16.76 -11.14
N TYR A 433 -0.09 15.82 -10.19
CA TYR A 433 -0.52 16.08 -8.81
C TYR A 433 0.57 16.74 -7.97
N PHE A 434 1.82 16.37 -8.18
CA PHE A 434 2.95 16.80 -7.37
C PHE A 434 4.07 17.35 -8.25
N PRO A 435 3.94 18.59 -8.75
CA PRO A 435 5.04 19.24 -9.45
C PRO A 435 6.32 19.23 -8.63
N GLY A 436 7.46 19.03 -9.32
CA GLY A 436 8.78 19.03 -8.69
C GLY A 436 9.10 17.79 -7.84
N VAL A 437 8.30 16.71 -7.88
CA VAL A 437 8.79 15.41 -7.39
C VAL A 437 9.80 14.81 -8.36
N LEU A 438 10.73 14.00 -7.86
CA LEU A 438 11.70 13.25 -8.65
C LEU A 438 11.27 11.79 -8.84
N MET A 439 11.14 11.35 -10.08
CA MET A 439 11.00 9.94 -10.42
C MET A 439 12.33 9.41 -10.95
N ILE A 440 12.91 8.40 -10.27
CA ILE A 440 14.25 7.90 -10.54
C ILE A 440 14.18 6.41 -10.91
N ALA A 441 14.88 5.99 -11.97
CA ALA A 441 14.92 4.61 -12.41
C ALA A 441 16.31 4.00 -12.31
N GLU A 442 16.40 2.77 -11.80
CA GLU A 442 17.49 1.85 -12.13
C GLU A 442 17.03 0.93 -13.26
N GLU A 443 17.72 1.00 -14.40
CA GLU A 443 17.41 0.21 -15.59
C GLU A 443 18.74 -0.19 -16.25
N SER A 444 18.99 -1.50 -16.32
CA SER A 444 20.31 -2.10 -16.57
C SER A 444 20.47 -2.78 -17.95
N THR A 445 19.53 -2.62 -18.89
CA THR A 445 19.55 -3.28 -20.21
C THR A 445 19.64 -2.30 -21.39
N ALA A 446 19.93 -1.02 -21.10
CA ALA A 446 20.04 0.06 -22.09
C ALA A 446 18.74 0.38 -22.84
N TRP A 447 17.59 0.29 -22.16
CA TRP A 447 16.33 0.82 -22.68
C TRP A 447 16.48 2.32 -23.02
N GLY A 448 16.03 2.71 -24.21
CA GLY A 448 16.14 4.08 -24.69
C GLY A 448 14.97 4.97 -24.23
N GLY A 449 15.27 6.18 -23.76
CA GLY A 449 14.26 7.17 -23.37
C GLY A 449 13.67 6.93 -21.98
N VAL A 450 14.41 6.31 -21.06
CA VAL A 450 13.93 6.08 -19.68
C VAL A 450 13.58 7.41 -19.01
N SER A 451 14.48 8.38 -19.11
CA SER A 451 14.33 9.70 -18.51
C SER A 451 13.70 10.75 -19.43
N LYS A 452 13.08 10.33 -20.53
CA LYS A 452 12.36 11.23 -21.45
C LYS A 452 10.88 11.31 -21.10
N PRO A 453 10.19 12.44 -21.39
CA PRO A 453 8.76 12.56 -21.17
C PRO A 453 7.97 11.45 -21.87
N ALA A 454 6.91 10.95 -21.23
CA ALA A 454 6.05 9.91 -21.82
C ALA A 454 5.44 10.32 -23.17
N LYS A 455 5.09 11.61 -23.33
CA LYS A 455 4.61 12.20 -24.59
C LYS A 455 5.62 12.15 -25.75
N GLU A 456 6.91 11.98 -25.44
CA GLU A 456 8.02 11.85 -26.40
C GLU A 456 8.48 10.40 -26.52
N ASN A 457 7.56 9.45 -26.28
CA ASN A 457 7.80 8.01 -26.29
C ASN A 457 8.80 7.52 -25.22
N GLY A 458 9.10 8.33 -24.20
CA GLY A 458 9.89 7.92 -23.04
C GLY A 458 9.10 7.14 -21.99
N LEU A 459 9.74 6.75 -20.89
CA LEU A 459 9.07 6.15 -19.72
C LEU A 459 8.56 7.20 -18.72
N GLY A 460 9.04 8.44 -18.82
CA GLY A 460 8.58 9.56 -18.00
C GLY A 460 9.36 9.78 -16.71
N PHE A 461 10.45 9.05 -16.45
CA PHE A 461 11.30 9.31 -15.29
C PHE A 461 12.07 10.63 -15.46
N ASP A 462 12.50 11.23 -14.36
CA ASP A 462 13.34 12.42 -14.38
C ASP A 462 14.81 12.08 -14.54
N LEU A 463 15.25 11.03 -13.83
CA LEU A 463 16.62 10.59 -13.74
C LEU A 463 16.75 9.07 -13.95
N LYS A 464 17.89 8.63 -14.49
CA LYS A 464 18.28 7.22 -14.62
C LYS A 464 19.61 7.00 -13.92
N TRP A 465 19.73 5.97 -13.08
CA TRP A 465 21.05 5.56 -12.55
C TRP A 465 21.99 5.17 -13.69
N ASN A 466 23.22 5.71 -13.68
CA ASN A 466 24.23 5.36 -14.66
C ASN A 466 25.03 4.11 -14.24
N MET A 467 24.40 2.94 -14.40
CA MET A 467 25.01 1.65 -14.05
C MET A 467 26.29 1.37 -14.84
N GLY A 468 26.37 1.83 -16.10
CA GLY A 468 27.56 1.69 -16.92
C GLY A 468 28.75 2.49 -16.36
N TRP A 469 28.54 3.77 -16.03
CA TRP A 469 29.55 4.60 -15.38
C TRP A 469 29.99 4.02 -14.04
N MET A 470 29.03 3.54 -13.22
CA MET A 470 29.33 2.95 -11.92
C MET A 470 30.26 1.74 -12.09
N HIS A 471 29.89 0.77 -12.93
CA HIS A 471 30.67 -0.44 -13.15
C HIS A 471 32.06 -0.13 -13.72
N ASP A 472 32.13 0.73 -14.75
CA ASP A 472 33.40 1.11 -15.36
C ASP A 472 34.32 1.81 -14.35
N THR A 473 33.78 2.69 -13.50
CA THR A 473 34.55 3.42 -12.49
C THR A 473 35.08 2.48 -11.41
N LEU A 474 34.23 1.62 -10.84
CA LEU A 474 34.65 0.66 -9.81
C LEU A 474 35.72 -0.30 -10.34
N GLU A 475 35.50 -0.86 -11.54
CA GLU A 475 36.46 -1.76 -12.17
C GLU A 475 37.78 -1.07 -12.50
N TYR A 476 37.76 0.20 -12.90
CA TYR A 476 38.98 0.97 -13.15
C TYR A 476 39.81 1.14 -11.86
N PHE A 477 39.18 1.53 -10.75
CA PHE A 477 39.87 1.79 -9.49
C PHE A 477 40.32 0.51 -8.77
N LYS A 478 39.64 -0.62 -8.98
CA LYS A 478 40.04 -1.95 -8.48
C LYS A 478 41.36 -2.45 -9.08
N LYS A 479 41.77 -1.93 -10.24
CA LYS A 479 43.03 -2.31 -10.89
C LYS A 479 44.21 -1.60 -10.22
N ASP A 480 45.33 -2.33 -10.12
CA ASP A 480 46.62 -1.75 -9.73
C ASP A 480 46.93 -0.53 -10.63
N PRO A 481 47.36 0.62 -10.05
CA PRO A 481 47.71 1.81 -10.79
C PRO A 481 48.57 1.57 -12.04
N VAL A 482 49.52 0.63 -12.02
CA VAL A 482 50.41 0.37 -13.19
C VAL A 482 49.67 -0.22 -14.39
N HIS A 483 48.52 -0.88 -14.16
CA HIS A 483 47.69 -1.50 -15.19
C HIS A 483 46.62 -0.55 -15.73
N ARG A 484 46.27 0.52 -15.01
CA ARG A 484 45.19 1.45 -15.40
C ARG A 484 45.39 2.11 -16.76
N LYS A 485 46.64 2.25 -17.23
CA LYS A 485 46.96 2.79 -18.57
C LYS A 485 46.35 1.97 -19.72
N PHE A 486 46.08 0.68 -19.51
CA PHE A 486 45.45 -0.19 -20.51
C PHE A 486 43.92 -0.13 -20.49
N HIS A 487 43.34 0.55 -19.50
CA HIS A 487 41.89 0.59 -19.25
C HIS A 487 41.37 2.02 -19.14
N HIS A 488 42.09 3.01 -19.68
CA HIS A 488 41.67 4.41 -19.57
C HIS A 488 40.32 4.69 -20.24
N ASN A 489 39.92 3.84 -21.19
CA ASN A 489 38.60 3.85 -21.79
C ASN A 489 37.46 3.71 -20.76
N GLN A 490 37.67 3.03 -19.62
CA GLN A 490 36.66 2.89 -18.57
C GLN A 490 36.28 4.26 -17.96
N LEU A 491 37.21 5.22 -17.90
CA LEU A 491 36.89 6.58 -17.44
C LEU A 491 36.24 7.46 -18.51
N THR A 492 36.43 7.15 -19.80
CA THR A 492 36.00 8.03 -20.90
C THR A 492 34.79 7.51 -21.65
N PHE A 493 34.48 6.22 -21.59
CA PHE A 493 33.43 5.59 -22.38
C PHE A 493 32.04 6.14 -22.06
N GLY A 494 31.76 6.40 -20.77
CA GLY A 494 30.51 7.02 -20.31
C GLY A 494 30.17 8.33 -21.04
N MET A 495 31.18 9.12 -21.42
CA MET A 495 30.98 10.40 -22.11
C MET A 495 30.34 10.26 -23.50
N ILE A 496 30.42 9.08 -24.13
CA ILE A 496 29.82 8.83 -25.44
C ILE A 496 28.29 8.85 -25.35
N TYR A 497 27.72 8.37 -24.25
CA TYR A 497 26.27 8.28 -24.05
C TYR A 497 25.74 9.19 -22.93
N GLN A 498 26.57 9.92 -22.21
CA GLN A 498 26.17 10.76 -21.07
C GLN A 498 25.00 11.72 -21.34
N ASN A 499 24.76 12.10 -22.61
CA ASN A 499 23.68 13.00 -23.00
C ASN A 499 22.45 12.29 -23.59
N THR A 500 22.39 10.96 -23.57
CA THR A 500 21.22 10.20 -24.07
C THR A 500 20.08 10.16 -23.04
N GLU A 501 20.43 10.27 -21.76
CA GLU A 501 19.52 10.29 -20.61
C GLU A 501 19.99 11.38 -19.63
N LYS A 502 19.11 11.73 -18.69
CA LYS A 502 19.45 12.53 -17.51
C LYS A 502 19.97 11.58 -16.43
N PHE A 503 21.28 11.37 -16.42
CA PHE A 503 21.91 10.40 -15.54
C PHE A 503 22.10 10.90 -14.10
N MET A 504 21.84 10.00 -13.14
CA MET A 504 22.30 10.11 -11.76
C MET A 504 23.49 9.16 -11.55
N MET A 505 24.59 9.68 -11.03
CA MET A 505 25.78 8.88 -10.73
C MET A 505 25.65 8.30 -9.33
N ALA A 506 25.52 6.97 -9.22
CA ALA A 506 25.23 6.30 -7.96
C ALA A 506 26.28 5.21 -7.66
N PHE A 507 26.78 5.22 -6.43
CA PHE A 507 27.41 4.07 -5.78
C PHE A 507 26.46 3.63 -4.67
N SER A 508 25.70 2.56 -4.91
CA SER A 508 24.62 2.15 -4.02
C SER A 508 25.03 1.03 -3.06
N HIS A 509 24.11 0.67 -2.17
CA HIS A 509 24.22 -0.47 -1.26
C HIS A 509 24.57 -1.79 -1.97
N ASP A 510 24.12 -2.01 -3.21
CA ASP A 510 24.37 -3.22 -3.98
C ASP A 510 25.85 -3.43 -4.34
N GLU A 511 26.65 -2.37 -4.33
CA GLU A 511 28.06 -2.42 -4.73
C GLU A 511 29.01 -2.74 -3.58
N VAL A 512 28.51 -2.78 -2.34
CA VAL A 512 29.31 -3.02 -1.13
C VAL A 512 28.89 -4.26 -0.33
N VAL A 513 28.22 -5.20 -1.00
CA VAL A 513 27.68 -6.44 -0.43
C VAL A 513 28.13 -7.68 -1.23
N HIS A 514 27.71 -8.87 -0.81
CA HIS A 514 27.89 -10.14 -1.54
C HIS A 514 29.33 -10.43 -2.02
N GLY A 515 30.33 -10.04 -1.20
CA GLY A 515 31.75 -10.29 -1.49
C GLY A 515 32.41 -9.26 -2.43
N LYS A 516 31.71 -8.18 -2.81
CA LYS A 516 32.28 -7.09 -3.62
C LYS A 516 33.29 -6.23 -2.86
N GLY A 517 33.23 -6.23 -1.52
CA GLY A 517 34.08 -5.42 -0.63
C GLY A 517 33.53 -4.00 -0.40
N SER A 518 34.08 -3.28 0.59
CA SER A 518 33.80 -1.85 0.72
C SER A 518 34.60 -1.03 -0.29
N MET A 519 34.31 0.28 -0.40
CA MET A 519 35.07 1.19 -1.28
C MET A 519 36.56 1.37 -0.92
N LEU A 520 36.97 0.96 0.29
CA LEU A 520 38.36 0.98 0.79
C LEU A 520 39.14 -0.28 0.37
#